data_AF-A0A1L9VMY9-F1
#
_entry.id   AF-A0A1L9VMY9-F1
#
_cell.length_a   1.000
_cell.length_b   1.000
_cell.length_c   1.000
_cell.angle_alpha   90.00
_cell.angle_beta   90.00
_cell.angle_gamma   90.00
#
_symmetry.space_group_name_H-M   'P 1'
#
loop_
_entity.id
_entity.type
_entity.pdbx_description
1 polymer ?
#
loop_
_entity_poly.entity_id
_entity_poly.type
_entity_poly.pdbx_seq_one_letter_code
_entity_poly.pdbx_strand_id
1 'polypeptide(L)'
;MSGHFTAQHGDELPLVFNNVQGDLSDKSLVQLATDMSSSWFSRTKRSLDSCAGILESIGVEARARARCASIVHEHQKRNKAKRNNKQILNTNHQYNGSFISPDDTDAIFAGTKHVLLNPYGGNGPYYVRGELIREDVREDEPSIPTIVEGQFINYVTCEPVAGMWLDLWNVNSRRAHRNVNRTALRGLQQANEDGVARLTTILPGHYSGRTNHIHVIAHSNVTVNPNNTISGGSIQHIGQFFFDEDSLDKARQFWPYTENPYAITTNAEGDTLHQETAYSNSDPVLHYEYLGDKLEDGLLM
;
A
#
# COMPACT_ATOMS: atom_id res chain seq x y z
N MET A 1 45.63 -1.87 -7.13
CA MET A 1 44.87 -1.29 -8.24
C MET A 1 43.45 -1.05 -7.75
N SER A 2 43.18 0.15 -7.25
CA SER A 2 41.88 0.59 -6.78
C SER A 2 41.09 1.16 -7.96
N GLY A 3 40.05 0.45 -8.41
CA GLY A 3 39.17 0.94 -9.49
C GLY A 3 38.13 1.90 -8.94
N HIS A 4 38.18 3.16 -9.35
CA HIS A 4 37.06 4.09 -9.29
C HIS A 4 36.01 3.68 -10.32
N PHE A 5 34.75 3.51 -9.91
CA PHE A 5 33.61 3.44 -10.81
C PHE A 5 32.94 4.82 -10.84
N THR A 6 33.06 5.50 -11.99
CA THR A 6 32.27 6.67 -12.36
C THR A 6 30.92 6.20 -12.90
N ALA A 7 29.83 6.62 -12.27
CA ALA A 7 28.48 6.42 -12.79
C ALA A 7 28.28 7.32 -14.02
N GLN A 8 27.99 6.73 -15.17
CA GLN A 8 27.58 7.47 -16.37
C GLN A 8 26.11 7.85 -16.23
N HIS A 9 25.81 9.14 -16.45
CA HIS A 9 24.45 9.67 -16.58
C HIS A 9 23.78 9.06 -17.83
N GLY A 10 22.93 8.07 -17.61
CA GLY A 10 21.88 7.66 -18.54
C GLY A 10 20.55 8.23 -18.02
N ASP A 11 19.72 8.72 -18.95
CA ASP A 11 18.45 9.41 -18.72
C ASP A 11 17.69 8.93 -17.47
N GLU A 12 17.72 9.77 -16.43
CA GLU A 12 17.15 9.51 -15.12
C GLU A 12 15.61 9.49 -15.21
N LEU A 13 15.00 8.30 -15.21
CA LEU A 13 13.64 8.13 -14.68
C LEU A 13 13.73 8.42 -13.17
N PRO A 14 13.05 9.46 -12.63
CA PRO A 14 13.19 9.81 -11.22
C PRO A 14 12.36 8.85 -10.35
N LEU A 15 12.88 7.66 -10.12
CA LEU A 15 12.41 6.73 -9.09
C LEU A 15 13.63 6.25 -8.28
N VAL A 16 14.03 7.06 -7.30
CA VAL A 16 15.05 6.70 -6.30
C VAL A 16 14.65 7.30 -4.96
N PHE A 17 14.35 6.47 -3.96
CA PHE A 17 14.52 6.84 -2.56
C PHE A 17 15.22 5.70 -1.80
N ASN A 18 16.39 6.03 -1.27
CA ASN A 18 17.36 5.11 -0.71
C ASN A 18 16.86 4.43 0.57
N ASN A 19 17.14 3.13 0.62
CA ASN A 19 17.15 2.30 1.80
C ASN A 19 18.12 2.88 2.84
N VAL A 20 17.61 3.35 3.99
CA VAL A 20 18.43 3.51 5.19
C VAL A 20 17.92 2.50 6.21
N GLN A 21 18.53 1.32 6.20
CA GLN A 21 18.54 0.45 7.37
C GLN A 21 19.43 1.15 8.41
N GLY A 22 18.80 1.96 9.27
CA GLY A 22 19.48 2.70 10.34
C GLY A 22 18.66 2.65 11.62
N ASP A 23 19.33 2.42 12.74
CA ASP A 23 18.77 2.48 14.08
C ASP A 23 18.08 3.84 14.31
N LEU A 24 16.77 3.82 14.60
CA LEU A 24 15.91 5.00 14.80
C LEU A 24 16.23 5.78 16.09
N SER A 25 17.28 5.41 16.81
CA SER A 25 17.77 6.13 18.00
C SER A 25 18.58 7.40 17.66
N ASP A 26 19.06 7.56 16.42
CA ASP A 26 19.84 8.71 15.98
C ASP A 26 18.96 9.84 15.42
N LYS A 27 18.84 10.93 16.19
CA LYS A 27 18.04 12.12 15.84
C LYS A 27 18.49 12.80 14.54
N SER A 28 19.74 12.64 14.11
CA SER A 28 20.25 13.24 12.88
C SER A 28 19.75 12.51 11.63
N LEU A 29 19.62 11.19 11.70
CA LEU A 29 19.04 10.36 10.64
C LEU A 29 17.54 10.57 10.50
N VAL A 30 16.83 10.80 11.62
CA VAL A 30 15.41 11.18 11.62
C VAL A 30 15.20 12.54 10.93
N GLN A 31 16.05 13.54 11.18
CA GLN A 31 15.95 14.84 10.51
C GLN A 31 16.25 14.73 9.00
N LEU A 32 17.27 13.97 8.60
CA LEU A 32 17.58 13.68 7.19
C LEU A 32 16.43 12.96 6.48
N ALA A 33 15.82 11.95 7.11
CA ALA A 33 14.64 11.27 6.58
C ALA A 33 13.44 12.23 6.49
N THR A 34 13.27 13.12 7.47
CA THR A 34 12.21 14.15 7.49
C THR A 34 12.39 15.19 6.38
N ASP A 35 13.61 15.64 6.12
CA ASP A 35 13.92 16.62 5.08
C ASP A 35 13.79 15.98 3.69
N MET A 36 14.27 14.74 3.53
CA MET A 36 14.13 13.97 2.31
C MET A 36 12.64 13.64 2.04
N SER A 37 11.86 13.32 3.08
CA SER A 37 10.40 13.16 3.03
C SER A 37 9.67 14.44 2.66
N SER A 38 9.98 15.54 3.31
CA SER A 38 9.41 16.85 2.98
C SER A 38 9.72 17.24 1.55
N SER A 39 10.94 16.96 1.07
CA SER A 39 11.34 17.19 -0.31
C SER A 39 10.62 16.27 -1.28
N TRP A 40 10.41 14.99 -0.94
CA TRP A 40 9.64 14.01 -1.69
C TRP A 40 8.21 14.50 -1.85
N PHE A 41 7.53 14.77 -0.73
CA PHE A 41 6.17 15.30 -0.74
C PHE A 41 6.06 16.61 -1.48
N SER A 42 7.06 17.50 -1.41
CA SER A 42 7.07 18.73 -2.21
C SER A 42 7.16 18.44 -3.72
N ARG A 43 7.94 17.44 -4.12
CA ARG A 43 8.12 17.02 -5.52
C ARG A 43 6.89 16.28 -6.01
N THR A 44 6.38 15.30 -5.27
CA THR A 44 5.13 14.58 -5.54
C THR A 44 3.97 15.54 -5.62
N LYS A 45 3.86 16.51 -4.69
CA LYS A 45 2.84 17.57 -4.75
C LYS A 45 2.92 18.39 -6.02
N ARG A 46 4.11 18.94 -6.35
CA ARG A 46 4.29 19.71 -7.60
C ARG A 46 3.96 18.87 -8.83
N SER A 47 4.27 17.57 -8.78
CA SER A 47 4.05 16.67 -9.91
C SER A 47 2.58 16.26 -10.05
N LEU A 48 1.88 15.98 -8.95
CA LEU A 48 0.42 15.80 -8.93
C LEU A 48 -0.31 17.10 -9.34
N ASP A 49 0.16 18.26 -8.91
CA ASP A 49 -0.39 19.54 -9.41
C ASP A 49 -0.12 19.72 -10.92
N SER A 50 1.03 19.25 -11.42
CA SER A 50 1.34 19.25 -12.86
C SER A 50 0.49 18.27 -13.66
N CYS A 51 0.06 17.15 -13.04
CA CYS A 51 -0.93 16.25 -13.62
C CYS A 51 -2.22 16.99 -13.96
N ALA A 52 -2.68 17.92 -13.12
CA ALA A 52 -3.87 18.71 -13.41
C ALA A 52 -3.80 19.38 -14.79
N GLY A 53 -2.66 20.02 -15.10
CA GLY A 53 -2.46 20.76 -16.35
C GLY A 53 -2.16 19.87 -17.56
N ILE A 54 -1.43 18.78 -17.37
CA ILE A 54 -1.15 17.82 -18.46
C ILE A 54 -2.45 17.16 -18.92
N LEU A 55 -3.27 16.68 -17.98
CA LEU A 55 -4.56 16.02 -18.25
C LEU A 55 -5.53 16.88 -19.08
N GLU A 56 -5.43 18.21 -18.99
CA GLU A 56 -6.23 19.13 -19.82
C GLU A 56 -5.77 19.18 -21.28
N SER A 57 -4.49 18.88 -21.56
CA SER A 57 -3.82 19.19 -22.83
C SER A 57 -3.61 18.01 -23.80
N ILE A 58 -3.54 16.75 -23.35
CA ILE A 58 -3.03 15.65 -24.20
C ILE A 58 -4.06 14.71 -24.84
N GLY A 59 -5.38 14.86 -24.62
CA GLY A 59 -6.38 14.10 -25.41
C GLY A 59 -6.26 12.57 -25.35
N VAL A 60 -5.61 12.02 -24.31
CA VAL A 60 -5.47 10.58 -24.05
C VAL A 60 -6.65 10.10 -23.19
N GLU A 61 -7.00 8.82 -23.32
CA GLU A 61 -8.26 8.16 -22.91
C GLU A 61 -8.98 8.72 -21.68
N ALA A 62 -10.29 8.95 -21.82
CA ALA A 62 -11.17 9.54 -20.80
C ALA A 62 -11.07 8.85 -19.41
N ARG A 63 -10.72 7.55 -19.37
CA ARG A 63 -10.56 6.76 -18.15
C ARG A 63 -9.33 7.16 -17.34
N ALA A 64 -8.14 7.20 -17.95
CA ALA A 64 -6.92 7.64 -17.27
C ALA A 64 -7.06 9.09 -16.77
N ARG A 65 -7.73 9.94 -17.54
CA ARG A 65 -8.04 11.33 -17.16
C ARG A 65 -8.96 11.44 -15.95
N ALA A 66 -10.03 10.63 -15.87
CA ALA A 66 -10.94 10.63 -14.72
C ALA A 66 -10.23 10.14 -13.44
N ARG A 67 -9.41 9.08 -13.55
CA ARG A 67 -8.66 8.50 -12.43
C ARG A 67 -7.63 9.50 -11.87
N CYS A 68 -6.79 10.06 -12.74
CA CYS A 68 -5.78 11.02 -12.31
C CYS A 68 -6.37 12.36 -11.86
N ALA A 69 -7.44 12.87 -12.48
CA ALA A 69 -8.13 14.08 -12.02
C ALA A 69 -8.69 13.90 -10.60
N SER A 70 -9.14 12.69 -10.26
CA SER A 70 -9.62 12.40 -8.91
C SER A 70 -8.50 12.38 -7.87
N ILE A 71 -7.38 11.69 -8.17
CA ILE A 71 -6.17 11.68 -7.31
C ILE A 71 -5.70 13.12 -7.04
N VAL A 72 -5.65 13.95 -8.09
CA VAL A 72 -5.21 15.34 -8.01
C VAL A 72 -6.19 16.21 -7.22
N HIS A 73 -7.50 16.11 -7.50
CA HIS A 73 -8.54 16.87 -6.77
C HIS A 73 -8.54 16.55 -5.28
N GLU A 74 -8.43 15.28 -4.92
CA GLU A 74 -8.34 14.86 -3.52
C GLU A 74 -7.02 15.28 -2.88
N HIS A 75 -5.89 15.16 -3.60
CA HIS A 75 -4.61 15.67 -3.13
C HIS A 75 -4.68 17.19 -2.85
N GLN A 76 -5.32 17.97 -3.73
CA GLN A 76 -5.50 19.41 -3.56
C GLN A 76 -6.43 19.78 -2.39
N LYS A 77 -7.50 19.00 -2.15
CA LYS A 77 -8.33 19.15 -0.94
C LYS A 77 -7.56 18.81 0.33
N ARG A 78 -6.85 17.68 0.35
CA ARG A 78 -6.09 17.18 1.51
C ARG A 78 -4.92 18.10 1.86
N ASN A 79 -4.27 18.72 0.87
CA ASN A 79 -3.18 19.70 1.07
C ASN A 79 -3.58 20.99 1.81
N LYS A 80 -4.88 21.32 1.89
CA LYS A 80 -5.35 22.49 2.67
C LYS A 80 -5.51 22.18 4.16
N ALA A 81 -5.42 20.91 4.57
CA ALA A 81 -5.46 20.49 5.95
C ALA A 81 -4.14 19.80 6.33
N LYS A 82 -3.40 20.34 7.30
CA LYS A 82 -2.38 19.53 7.99
C LYS A 82 -3.11 18.41 8.72
N ARG A 83 -3.28 17.24 8.10
CA ARG A 83 -3.95 16.13 8.77
C ARG A 83 -3.04 15.60 9.87
N ASN A 84 -3.52 15.72 11.09
CA ASN A 84 -3.07 15.02 12.28
C ASN A 84 -3.70 13.62 12.24
N ASN A 85 -3.02 12.55 12.68
CA ASN A 85 -3.54 11.17 12.71
C ASN A 85 -4.98 11.07 13.21
N LYS A 86 -5.37 11.93 14.14
CA LYS A 86 -6.75 12.09 14.62
C LYS A 86 -7.79 12.22 13.49
N GLN A 87 -7.48 12.86 12.38
CA GLN A 87 -8.39 12.99 11.24
C GLN A 87 -8.53 11.70 10.45
N ILE A 88 -7.43 10.97 10.24
CA ILE A 88 -7.46 9.64 9.59
C ILE A 88 -8.30 8.69 10.45
N LEU A 89 -8.02 8.65 11.75
CA LEU A 89 -8.76 7.84 12.73
C LEU A 89 -10.26 8.21 12.86
N ASN A 90 -10.65 9.41 12.44
CA ASN A 90 -12.04 9.87 12.44
C ASN A 90 -12.71 9.80 11.05
N THR A 91 -12.00 9.32 10.03
CA THR A 91 -12.54 9.15 8.68
C THR A 91 -13.01 7.71 8.53
N ASN A 92 -14.23 7.52 8.01
CA ASN A 92 -14.72 6.21 7.61
C ASN A 92 -14.41 6.00 6.13
N HIS A 93 -13.71 4.93 5.82
CA HIS A 93 -13.25 4.56 4.49
C HIS A 93 -14.18 3.55 3.79
N GLN A 94 -15.26 3.13 4.44
CA GLN A 94 -16.29 2.26 3.87
C GLN A 94 -17.07 2.94 2.75
N TYR A 95 -17.17 2.29 1.61
CA TYR A 95 -18.06 2.65 0.53
C TYR A 95 -19.46 2.05 0.76
N ASN A 96 -20.47 2.92 0.84
CA ASN A 96 -21.88 2.55 1.04
C ASN A 96 -22.74 2.79 -0.22
N GLY A 97 -22.12 2.80 -1.40
CA GLY A 97 -22.83 2.98 -2.66
C GLY A 97 -23.41 1.68 -3.22
N SER A 98 -23.58 1.62 -4.54
CA SER A 98 -24.03 0.39 -5.21
C SER A 98 -22.89 -0.61 -5.31
N PHE A 99 -23.19 -1.90 -5.18
CA PHE A 99 -22.22 -2.99 -5.28
C PHE A 99 -21.25 -2.79 -6.43
N ILE A 100 -19.95 -2.71 -6.11
CA ILE A 100 -18.89 -2.68 -7.11
C ILE A 100 -18.43 -4.10 -7.39
N SER A 101 -18.55 -4.52 -8.65
CA SER A 101 -17.98 -5.79 -9.06
C SER A 101 -16.47 -5.75 -8.85
N PRO A 102 -15.87 -6.79 -8.24
CA PRO A 102 -14.43 -6.92 -8.17
C PRO A 102 -13.76 -6.84 -9.54
N ASP A 103 -14.45 -7.19 -10.63
CA ASP A 103 -13.89 -7.14 -11.99
C ASP A 103 -14.03 -5.76 -12.67
N ASP A 104 -14.73 -4.80 -12.04
CA ASP A 104 -14.90 -3.44 -12.54
C ASP A 104 -13.83 -2.50 -11.93
N THR A 105 -12.60 -2.62 -12.45
CA THR A 105 -11.46 -1.81 -12.02
C THR A 105 -11.71 -0.30 -12.19
N ASP A 106 -12.49 0.08 -13.21
CA ASP A 106 -12.86 1.48 -13.43
C ASP A 106 -13.73 2.01 -12.28
N ALA A 107 -14.71 1.24 -11.81
CA ALA A 107 -15.54 1.62 -10.66
C ALA A 107 -14.76 1.61 -9.32
N ILE A 108 -13.81 0.68 -9.16
CA ILE A 108 -12.94 0.58 -7.97
C ILE A 108 -12.05 1.81 -7.85
N PHE A 109 -11.40 2.22 -8.94
CA PHE A 109 -10.49 3.38 -8.96
C PHE A 109 -11.16 4.69 -9.40
N ALA A 110 -12.49 4.71 -9.53
CA ALA A 110 -13.23 5.94 -9.78
C ALA A 110 -13.35 6.80 -8.51
N GLY A 111 -13.12 8.10 -8.65
CA GLY A 111 -13.40 9.06 -7.58
C GLY A 111 -12.41 8.96 -6.41
N THR A 112 -12.86 9.27 -5.20
CA THR A 112 -11.98 9.65 -4.08
C THR A 112 -11.36 8.47 -3.32
N LYS A 113 -11.27 7.29 -3.96
CA LYS A 113 -11.00 5.99 -3.33
C LYS A 113 -9.51 5.61 -3.30
N HIS A 114 -8.63 6.58 -3.49
CA HIS A 114 -7.20 6.34 -3.57
C HIS A 114 -6.48 6.52 -2.23
N VAL A 115 -5.59 5.58 -1.95
CA VAL A 115 -4.71 5.55 -0.78
C VAL A 115 -3.32 6.02 -1.23
N LEU A 116 -2.76 7.01 -0.53
CA LEU A 116 -1.39 7.45 -0.78
C LEU A 116 -0.54 6.95 0.38
N LEU A 117 0.41 6.06 0.08
CA LEU A 117 1.37 5.59 1.08
C LEU A 117 2.52 6.59 1.28
N ASN A 118 3.12 6.54 2.46
CA ASN A 118 4.31 7.31 2.79
C ASN A 118 5.52 6.72 2.05
N PRO A 119 6.38 7.54 1.42
CA PRO A 119 7.62 7.06 0.79
C PRO A 119 8.56 6.37 1.77
N TYR A 120 8.38 6.55 3.08
CA TYR A 120 9.10 5.84 4.13
C TYR A 120 8.13 4.91 4.85
N GLY A 121 8.26 3.63 4.57
CA GLY A 121 7.58 2.56 5.29
C GLY A 121 8.55 1.47 5.69
N GLY A 122 8.22 0.75 6.76
CA GLY A 122 9.03 -0.35 7.27
C GLY A 122 8.59 -1.69 6.67
N ASN A 123 9.52 -2.48 6.16
CA ASN A 123 9.25 -3.88 5.79
C ASN A 123 9.08 -4.80 7.01
N GLY A 124 9.47 -4.35 8.21
CA GLY A 124 9.49 -5.22 9.39
C GLY A 124 10.42 -6.44 9.22
N PRO A 125 10.47 -7.34 10.20
CA PRO A 125 11.48 -8.40 10.24
C PRO A 125 11.12 -9.67 9.44
N TYR A 126 9.99 -9.70 8.74
CA TYR A 126 9.40 -10.94 8.19
C TYR A 126 9.22 -10.96 6.67
N TYR A 127 9.83 -10.00 5.97
CA TYR A 127 9.91 -10.01 4.52
C TYR A 127 10.75 -11.21 4.04
N VAL A 128 10.23 -11.94 3.05
CA VAL A 128 10.93 -13.03 2.37
C VAL A 128 11.07 -12.62 0.92
N ARG A 129 12.31 -12.63 0.41
CA ARG A 129 12.57 -12.22 -0.97
C ARG A 129 12.21 -13.34 -1.94
N GLY A 130 11.44 -13.00 -2.97
CA GLY A 130 11.11 -13.92 -4.06
C GLY A 130 9.96 -14.85 -3.70
N GLU A 131 8.85 -14.28 -3.24
CA GLU A 131 7.59 -14.98 -2.98
C GLU A 131 7.03 -15.63 -4.27
N LEU A 132 5.95 -16.40 -4.12
CA LEU A 132 5.26 -17.04 -5.25
C LEU A 132 4.36 -16.04 -5.98
N ILE A 133 4.37 -16.10 -7.31
CA ILE A 133 3.46 -15.31 -8.16
C ILE A 133 2.09 -15.99 -8.15
N ARG A 134 1.11 -15.40 -7.47
CA ARG A 134 -0.24 -15.96 -7.35
C ARG A 134 -1.24 -14.91 -6.89
N GLU A 135 -2.47 -15.05 -7.37
CA GLU A 135 -3.56 -14.14 -7.02
C GLU A 135 -4.14 -14.47 -5.65
N ASP A 136 -4.47 -15.73 -5.37
CA ASP A 136 -4.98 -16.16 -4.08
C ASP A 136 -3.84 -16.64 -3.17
N VAL A 137 -3.64 -15.91 -2.06
CA VAL A 137 -2.61 -16.20 -1.06
C VAL A 137 -3.19 -16.79 0.21
N ARG A 138 -4.51 -16.96 0.33
CA ARG A 138 -5.18 -17.36 1.57
C ARG A 138 -4.78 -18.75 2.05
N GLU A 139 -4.62 -19.67 1.10
CA GLU A 139 -4.55 -21.10 1.38
C GLU A 139 -5.71 -21.51 2.32
N ASP A 140 -5.44 -22.30 3.36
CA ASP A 140 -6.45 -22.73 4.33
C ASP A 140 -6.54 -21.81 5.56
N GLU A 141 -5.98 -20.59 5.51
CA GLU A 141 -6.00 -19.68 6.66
C GLU A 141 -7.42 -19.09 6.85
N PRO A 142 -8.11 -19.43 7.94
CA PRO A 142 -9.49 -18.98 8.16
C PRO A 142 -9.51 -17.53 8.62
N SER A 143 -10.39 -16.75 8.02
CA SER A 143 -10.58 -15.32 8.27
C SER A 143 -11.65 -14.75 7.31
N ILE A 144 -11.89 -13.45 7.35
CA ILE A 144 -12.69 -12.72 6.37
C ILE A 144 -11.89 -12.64 5.06
N PRO A 145 -12.42 -13.10 3.92
CA PRO A 145 -11.77 -12.93 2.61
C PRO A 145 -11.58 -11.46 2.26
N THR A 146 -10.41 -11.08 1.78
CA THR A 146 -10.12 -9.70 1.37
C THR A 146 -9.48 -9.70 -0.01
N ILE A 147 -10.13 -9.08 -0.99
CA ILE A 147 -9.55 -8.76 -2.30
C ILE A 147 -8.88 -7.40 -2.17
N VAL A 148 -7.59 -7.34 -2.45
CA VAL A 148 -6.80 -6.11 -2.43
C VAL A 148 -6.41 -5.76 -3.86
N GLU A 149 -6.78 -4.57 -4.31
CA GLU A 149 -6.37 -4.00 -5.58
C GLU A 149 -5.44 -2.80 -5.39
N GLY A 150 -4.21 -2.95 -5.86
CA GLY A 150 -3.25 -1.86 -5.94
C GLY A 150 -3.17 -1.32 -7.37
N GLN A 151 -3.35 -0.01 -7.54
CA GLN A 151 -3.06 0.66 -8.80
C GLN A 151 -1.76 1.48 -8.71
N PHE A 152 -0.85 1.24 -9.64
CA PHE A 152 0.39 1.99 -9.79
C PHE A 152 0.20 3.10 -10.82
N ILE A 153 0.38 4.35 -10.39
CA ILE A 153 0.31 5.54 -11.24
C ILE A 153 1.65 6.27 -11.16
N ASN A 154 2.18 6.66 -12.32
CA ASN A 154 3.33 7.55 -12.39
C ASN A 154 2.88 8.96 -12.01
N TYR A 155 3.41 9.51 -10.93
CA TYR A 155 2.98 10.81 -10.43
C TYR A 155 3.47 12.01 -11.30
N VAL A 156 4.39 11.77 -12.24
CA VAL A 156 4.91 12.78 -13.18
C VAL A 156 4.14 12.77 -14.48
N THR A 157 3.98 11.59 -15.10
CA THR A 157 3.26 11.47 -16.39
C THR A 157 1.77 11.28 -16.21
N CYS A 158 1.34 10.89 -15.01
CA CYS A 158 -0.06 10.66 -14.66
C CYS A 158 -0.65 9.51 -15.48
N GLU A 159 0.19 8.55 -15.80
CA GLU A 159 -0.17 7.35 -16.56
C GLU A 159 -0.04 6.12 -15.66
N PRO A 160 -0.85 5.08 -15.89
CA PRO A 160 -0.66 3.80 -15.24
C PRO A 160 0.72 3.21 -15.50
N VAL A 161 1.27 2.54 -14.49
CA VAL A 161 2.57 1.86 -14.58
C VAL A 161 2.34 0.37 -14.71
N ALA A 162 2.26 -0.08 -15.95
CA ALA A 162 2.21 -1.50 -16.28
C ALA A 162 3.50 -2.23 -15.87
N GLY A 163 3.36 -3.52 -15.54
CA GLY A 163 4.51 -4.39 -15.28
C GLY A 163 5.19 -4.22 -13.92
N MET A 164 4.72 -3.28 -13.09
CA MET A 164 5.10 -3.17 -11.67
C MET A 164 4.63 -4.40 -10.90
N TRP A 165 5.36 -4.83 -9.89
CA TRP A 165 5.00 -6.00 -9.07
C TRP A 165 4.57 -5.57 -7.68
N LEU A 166 3.39 -6.00 -7.26
CA LEU A 166 2.89 -5.89 -5.89
C LEU A 166 3.28 -7.15 -5.12
N ASP A 167 4.22 -7.03 -4.19
CA ASP A 167 4.56 -8.04 -3.18
C ASP A 167 3.75 -7.73 -1.92
N LEU A 168 2.94 -8.67 -1.46
CA LEU A 168 2.05 -8.49 -0.33
C LEU A 168 2.25 -9.62 0.66
N TRP A 169 2.37 -9.27 1.94
CA TRP A 169 2.27 -10.26 3.01
C TRP A 169 1.57 -9.73 4.26
N ASN A 170 0.93 -10.65 4.99
CA ASN A 170 0.33 -10.34 6.27
C ASN A 170 0.35 -11.52 7.24
N VAL A 171 0.02 -11.25 8.50
CA VAL A 171 -0.18 -12.29 9.51
C VAL A 171 -1.56 -12.90 9.39
N ASN A 172 -1.75 -14.11 9.93
CA ASN A 172 -3.07 -14.70 10.01
C ASN A 172 -3.94 -14.04 11.10
N SER A 173 -5.21 -14.42 11.15
CA SER A 173 -6.21 -13.83 12.04
C SER A 173 -6.01 -14.14 13.54
N ARG A 174 -5.42 -15.29 13.89
CA ARG A 174 -5.34 -15.79 15.29
C ARG A 174 -3.97 -15.70 15.94
N ARG A 175 -2.89 -15.85 15.18
CA ARG A 175 -1.54 -16.04 15.70
C ARG A 175 -0.51 -15.46 14.74
N ALA A 176 0.21 -14.42 15.17
CA ALA A 176 1.46 -14.02 14.52
C ALA A 176 2.56 -15.07 14.74
N HIS A 177 2.50 -16.17 14.00
CA HIS A 177 3.67 -17.02 13.85
C HIS A 177 4.70 -16.27 13.01
N ARG A 178 5.99 -16.50 13.32
CA ARG A 178 7.11 -16.03 12.49
C ARG A 178 7.03 -16.75 11.15
N ASN A 179 6.24 -16.19 10.23
CA ASN A 179 5.77 -16.79 8.98
C ASN A 179 6.86 -16.96 7.90
N VAL A 180 8.14 -17.05 8.25
CA VAL A 180 9.24 -17.10 7.26
C VAL A 180 9.34 -18.44 6.52
N ASN A 181 8.71 -19.50 7.04
CA ASN A 181 8.73 -20.85 6.43
C ASN A 181 7.38 -21.29 5.84
N ARG A 182 6.39 -20.39 5.75
CA ARG A 182 5.07 -20.69 5.18
C ARG A 182 4.81 -19.79 3.99
N THR A 183 4.15 -20.33 2.98
CA THR A 183 3.73 -19.59 1.79
C THR A 183 2.45 -18.81 2.07
N ALA A 184 1.52 -19.32 2.88
CA ALA A 184 0.24 -18.66 3.16
C ALA A 184 0.38 -17.17 3.51
N LEU A 185 -0.57 -16.38 3.00
CA LEU A 185 -0.72 -14.95 3.20
C LEU A 185 0.45 -14.13 2.64
N ARG A 186 1.09 -14.67 1.62
CA ARG A 186 2.21 -14.06 0.88
C ARG A 186 2.07 -14.33 -0.60
N GLY A 187 2.33 -13.33 -1.42
CA GLY A 187 2.35 -13.50 -2.86
C GLY A 187 2.73 -12.24 -3.62
N LEU A 188 2.99 -12.45 -4.90
CA LEU A 188 3.33 -11.42 -5.86
C LEU A 188 2.31 -11.40 -6.98
N GLN A 189 1.91 -10.20 -7.40
CA GLN A 189 1.18 -10.03 -8.64
C GLN A 189 1.70 -8.87 -9.48
N GLN A 190 1.74 -9.11 -10.79
CA GLN A 190 2.16 -8.09 -11.74
C GLN A 190 0.97 -7.22 -12.14
N ALA A 191 1.21 -5.91 -12.19
CA ALA A 191 0.28 -4.92 -12.64
C ALA A 191 0.02 -5.06 -14.16
N ASN A 192 -1.26 -5.06 -14.53
CA ASN A 192 -1.71 -5.10 -15.92
C ASN A 192 -1.47 -3.74 -16.64
N GLU A 193 -1.99 -3.58 -17.86
CA GLU A 193 -1.81 -2.33 -18.64
C GLU A 193 -2.46 -1.09 -17.99
N ASP A 194 -3.49 -1.28 -17.17
CA ASP A 194 -4.10 -0.24 -16.34
C ASP A 194 -3.33 0.01 -15.02
N GLY A 195 -2.15 -0.60 -14.86
CA GLY A 195 -1.33 -0.49 -13.67
C GLY A 195 -1.95 -1.17 -12.44
N VAL A 196 -2.93 -2.06 -12.62
CA VAL A 196 -3.66 -2.72 -11.52
C VAL A 196 -3.07 -4.09 -11.25
N ALA A 197 -2.71 -4.35 -10.00
CA ALA A 197 -2.37 -5.66 -9.47
C ALA A 197 -3.38 -6.05 -8.39
N ARG A 198 -3.90 -7.27 -8.45
CA ARG A 198 -4.89 -7.81 -7.52
C ARG A 198 -4.33 -9.00 -6.76
N LEU A 199 -4.50 -9.04 -5.44
CA LEU A 199 -4.32 -10.26 -4.66
C LEU A 199 -5.53 -10.52 -3.76
N THR A 200 -5.91 -11.78 -3.61
CA THR A 200 -6.89 -12.24 -2.62
C THR A 200 -6.16 -12.77 -1.40
N THR A 201 -6.34 -12.10 -0.27
CA THR A 201 -5.83 -12.47 1.04
C THR A 201 -6.98 -12.51 2.05
N ILE A 202 -6.70 -12.20 3.31
CA ILE A 202 -7.65 -12.11 4.40
C ILE A 202 -7.53 -10.78 5.15
N LEU A 203 -8.53 -10.42 5.96
CA LEU A 203 -8.35 -9.38 6.98
C LEU A 203 -7.39 -9.93 8.07
N PRO A 204 -6.15 -9.42 8.18
CA PRO A 204 -5.14 -9.99 9.07
C PRO A 204 -5.54 -9.84 10.53
N GLY A 205 -4.90 -10.61 11.42
CA GLY A 205 -4.97 -10.40 12.86
C GLY A 205 -4.00 -9.31 13.34
N HIS A 206 -4.01 -9.04 14.63
CA HIS A 206 -3.02 -8.20 15.32
C HIS A 206 -2.02 -9.05 16.11
N TYR A 207 -0.93 -8.42 16.53
CA TYR A 207 0.04 -9.01 17.45
C TYR A 207 0.67 -7.94 18.34
N SER A 208 1.39 -8.36 19.39
CA SER A 208 1.90 -7.47 20.44
C SER A 208 2.52 -6.17 19.90
N GLY A 209 1.88 -5.04 20.21
CA GLY A 209 2.33 -3.70 19.84
C GLY A 209 2.05 -3.27 18.40
N ARG A 210 1.27 -4.04 17.63
CA ARG A 210 0.97 -3.80 16.22
C ARG A 210 -0.51 -4.05 15.93
N THR A 211 -1.19 -3.01 15.46
CA THR A 211 -2.55 -3.10 14.90
C THR A 211 -2.59 -4.01 13.68
N ASN A 212 -3.79 -4.36 13.20
CA ASN A 212 -4.00 -5.15 11.99
C ASN A 212 -3.45 -4.38 10.77
N HIS A 213 -2.58 -5.03 9.98
CA HIS A 213 -1.96 -4.40 8.81
C HIS A 213 -1.56 -5.42 7.74
N ILE A 214 -1.49 -4.94 6.51
CA ILE A 214 -0.92 -5.65 5.37
C ILE A 214 0.39 -4.96 5.00
N HIS A 215 1.46 -5.71 4.85
CA HIS A 215 2.71 -5.18 4.31
C HIS A 215 2.70 -5.24 2.79
N VAL A 216 3.33 -4.24 2.16
CA VAL A 216 3.51 -4.20 0.72
C VAL A 216 4.91 -3.76 0.31
N ILE A 217 5.41 -4.33 -0.77
CA ILE A 217 6.57 -3.84 -1.51
C ILE A 217 6.23 -3.77 -3.00
N ALA A 218 6.60 -2.67 -3.63
CA ALA A 218 6.51 -2.52 -5.07
C ALA A 218 7.88 -2.81 -5.71
N HIS A 219 7.92 -3.66 -6.73
CA HIS A 219 9.15 -3.96 -7.47
C HIS A 219 9.04 -3.64 -8.96
N SER A 220 10.12 -3.14 -9.56
CA SER A 220 10.25 -3.01 -11.01
C SER A 220 11.49 -3.76 -11.52
N ASN A 221 11.53 -4.02 -12.83
CA ASN A 221 12.68 -4.64 -13.52
C ASN A 221 13.12 -5.98 -12.92
N VAL A 222 12.17 -6.76 -12.41
CA VAL A 222 12.43 -8.10 -11.87
C VAL A 222 12.54 -9.13 -13.00
N THR A 223 13.22 -10.23 -12.73
CA THR A 223 13.23 -11.42 -13.57
C THR A 223 12.28 -12.45 -12.99
N VAL A 224 11.32 -12.92 -13.77
CA VAL A 224 10.47 -14.06 -13.40
C VAL A 224 11.25 -15.36 -13.60
N ASN A 225 11.33 -16.15 -12.55
CA ASN A 225 12.03 -17.43 -12.53
C ASN A 225 11.09 -18.58 -12.96
N PRO A 226 11.62 -19.72 -13.46
CA PRO A 226 10.80 -20.87 -13.87
C PRO A 226 9.95 -21.49 -12.76
N ASN A 227 10.32 -21.30 -11.49
CA ASN A 227 9.59 -21.76 -10.32
C ASN A 227 8.51 -20.77 -9.84
N ASN A 228 8.12 -19.82 -10.70
CA ASN A 228 7.06 -18.86 -10.43
C ASN A 228 7.36 -17.93 -9.24
N THR A 229 8.63 -17.54 -9.09
CA THR A 229 9.08 -16.49 -8.17
C THR A 229 9.81 -15.39 -8.93
N ILE A 230 10.20 -14.30 -8.24
CA ILE A 230 10.98 -13.21 -8.84
C ILE A 230 12.42 -13.15 -8.30
N SER A 231 13.34 -12.66 -9.12
CA SER A 231 14.72 -12.31 -8.73
C SER A 231 15.16 -10.98 -9.36
N GLY A 232 16.29 -10.43 -8.90
CA GLY A 232 16.79 -9.15 -9.40
C GLY A 232 15.88 -7.97 -9.01
N GLY A 233 15.73 -7.01 -9.92
CA GLY A 233 14.88 -5.83 -9.81
C GLY A 233 15.30 -4.77 -8.81
N SER A 234 14.49 -3.71 -8.77
CA SER A 234 14.61 -2.58 -7.85
C SER A 234 13.34 -2.45 -7.03
N ILE A 235 13.50 -2.16 -5.74
CA ILE A 235 12.38 -1.81 -4.86
C ILE A 235 11.97 -0.36 -5.17
N GLN A 236 10.70 -0.17 -5.48
CA GLN A 236 10.08 1.12 -5.80
C GLN A 236 9.35 1.71 -4.60
N HIS A 237 8.82 0.86 -3.72
CA HIS A 237 8.08 1.30 -2.55
C HIS A 237 8.07 0.22 -1.47
N ILE A 238 8.01 0.62 -0.20
CA ILE A 238 7.77 -0.24 0.95
C ILE A 238 6.78 0.49 1.84
N GLY A 239 5.73 -0.19 2.28
CA GLY A 239 4.73 0.42 3.14
C GLY A 239 3.85 -0.61 3.83
N GLN A 240 2.87 -0.07 4.56
CA GLN A 240 1.86 -0.86 5.23
C GLN A 240 0.50 -0.22 5.02
N PHE A 241 -0.50 -1.07 4.74
CA PHE A 241 -1.89 -0.70 4.71
C PHE A 241 -2.57 -1.07 6.03
N PHE A 242 -3.53 -0.23 6.43
CA PHE A 242 -4.32 -0.37 7.65
C PHE A 242 -5.82 -0.41 7.33
N PHE A 243 -6.62 -0.62 8.36
CA PHE A 243 -8.06 -0.80 8.29
C PHE A 243 -8.76 0.15 9.26
N ASP A 244 -9.99 0.55 8.98
CA ASP A 244 -10.80 1.31 9.93
C ASP A 244 -10.99 0.56 11.24
N GLU A 245 -10.84 1.27 12.37
CA GLU A 245 -11.00 0.66 13.70
C GLU A 245 -12.40 0.07 13.89
N ASP A 246 -13.44 0.72 13.37
CA ASP A 246 -14.82 0.21 13.40
C ASP A 246 -14.97 -1.17 12.74
N SER A 247 -14.26 -1.42 11.63
CA SER A 247 -14.27 -2.72 10.96
C SER A 247 -13.46 -3.76 11.73
N LEU A 248 -12.36 -3.35 12.36
CA LEU A 248 -11.58 -4.22 13.25
C LEU A 248 -12.39 -4.60 14.51
N ASP A 249 -13.12 -3.67 15.10
CA ASP A 249 -13.99 -3.92 16.27
C ASP A 249 -15.13 -4.87 15.96
N LYS A 250 -15.72 -4.80 14.75
CA LYS A 250 -16.68 -5.79 14.27
C LYS A 250 -16.01 -7.16 14.10
N ALA A 251 -14.86 -7.22 13.43
CA ALA A 251 -14.13 -8.48 13.20
C ALA A 251 -13.81 -9.21 14.51
N ARG A 252 -13.35 -8.48 15.53
CA ARG A 252 -12.98 -9.01 16.87
C ARG A 252 -14.13 -9.69 17.61
N GLN A 253 -15.38 -9.50 17.19
CA GLN A 253 -16.56 -10.08 17.84
C GLN A 253 -16.88 -11.51 17.40
N PHE A 254 -16.21 -12.03 16.37
CA PHE A 254 -16.46 -13.39 15.87
C PHE A 254 -15.19 -14.19 15.60
N TRP A 255 -15.35 -15.51 15.56
CA TRP A 255 -14.30 -16.42 15.14
C TRP A 255 -13.88 -16.11 13.71
N PRO A 256 -12.58 -16.07 13.39
CA PRO A 256 -11.45 -16.54 14.19
C PRO A 256 -10.83 -15.51 15.15
N TYR A 257 -11.19 -14.23 15.05
CA TYR A 257 -10.51 -13.15 15.77
C TYR A 257 -10.69 -13.22 17.29
N THR A 258 -11.81 -13.78 17.76
CA THR A 258 -12.05 -14.06 19.19
C THR A 258 -11.03 -15.03 19.81
N GLU A 259 -10.28 -15.77 18.99
CA GLU A 259 -9.23 -16.70 19.44
C GLU A 259 -7.82 -16.09 19.38
N ASN A 260 -7.67 -14.83 18.98
CA ASN A 260 -6.37 -14.17 18.98
C ASN A 260 -5.93 -13.86 20.42
N PRO A 261 -4.82 -14.45 20.93
CA PRO A 261 -4.42 -14.33 22.32
C PRO A 261 -3.64 -13.04 22.63
N TYR A 262 -3.28 -12.26 21.61
CA TYR A 262 -2.49 -11.04 21.81
C TYR A 262 -3.38 -9.90 22.31
N ALA A 263 -2.84 -9.09 23.21
CA ALA A 263 -3.50 -7.85 23.61
C ALA A 263 -3.74 -6.97 22.38
N ILE A 264 -4.92 -6.38 22.31
CA ILE A 264 -5.29 -5.47 21.22
C ILE A 264 -4.36 -4.25 21.24
N THR A 265 -3.95 -3.82 20.07
CA THR A 265 -3.29 -2.53 19.85
C THR A 265 -4.10 -1.84 18.77
N THR A 266 -4.81 -0.78 19.13
CA THR A 266 -5.62 0.00 18.17
C THR A 266 -4.72 0.79 17.21
N ASN A 267 -5.29 1.30 16.12
CA ASN A 267 -4.61 2.24 15.24
C ASN A 267 -4.12 3.51 15.97
N ALA A 268 -4.84 3.93 17.01
CA ALA A 268 -4.50 5.10 17.82
C ALA A 268 -3.33 4.84 18.78
N GLU A 269 -3.14 3.59 19.21
CA GLU A 269 -2.08 3.19 20.13
C GLU A 269 -0.83 2.67 19.40
N GLY A 270 -1.01 2.12 18.21
CA GLY A 270 0.05 1.53 17.40
C GLY A 270 0.98 2.58 16.81
N ASP A 271 2.29 2.43 17.06
CA ASP A 271 3.30 3.34 16.53
C ASP A 271 3.47 3.22 15.00
N THR A 272 3.11 2.09 14.38
CA THR A 272 3.32 1.92 12.94
C THR A 272 2.39 2.73 12.06
N LEU A 273 1.13 2.94 12.46
CA LEU A 273 0.29 3.89 11.72
C LEU A 273 0.84 5.30 11.87
N HIS A 274 1.35 5.66 13.06
CA HIS A 274 2.00 6.95 13.28
C HIS A 274 3.22 7.14 12.39
N GLN A 275 4.05 6.11 12.21
CA GLN A 275 5.21 6.15 11.32
C GLN A 275 4.80 6.28 9.85
N GLU A 276 3.81 5.50 9.41
CA GLU A 276 3.30 5.48 8.03
C GLU A 276 2.52 6.76 7.68
N THR A 277 2.19 7.61 8.66
CA THR A 277 1.61 8.94 8.45
C THR A 277 2.55 10.08 8.82
N ALA A 278 3.67 9.80 9.48
CA ALA A 278 4.58 10.82 9.98
C ALA A 278 5.15 11.68 8.84
N TYR A 279 5.14 12.99 9.06
CA TYR A 279 5.72 14.00 8.14
C TYR A 279 5.19 13.90 6.70
N SER A 280 3.96 13.40 6.54
CA SER A 280 3.36 13.09 5.25
C SER A 280 1.92 13.56 5.14
N ASN A 281 1.40 13.54 3.92
CA ASN A 281 -0.03 13.57 3.65
C ASN A 281 -0.56 12.16 3.31
N SER A 282 0.14 11.13 3.79
CA SER A 282 -0.24 9.73 3.63
C SER A 282 -1.53 9.45 4.39
N ASP A 283 -2.42 8.70 3.77
CA ASP A 283 -3.55 8.08 4.43
C ASP A 283 -3.46 6.61 4.08
N PRO A 284 -2.87 5.77 4.95
CA PRO A 284 -2.58 4.37 4.64
C PRO A 284 -3.74 3.43 4.98
N VAL A 285 -4.93 3.97 5.30
CA VAL A 285 -6.12 3.15 5.58
C VAL A 285 -6.81 2.80 4.25
N LEU A 286 -7.06 1.51 4.02
CA LEU A 286 -7.71 1.06 2.81
C LEU A 286 -9.18 1.50 2.78
N HIS A 287 -9.60 2.00 1.63
CA HIS A 287 -11.02 2.07 1.29
C HIS A 287 -11.56 0.66 1.13
N TYR A 288 -12.83 0.44 1.50
CA TYR A 288 -13.39 -0.90 1.40
C TYR A 288 -14.89 -0.93 1.14
N GLU A 289 -15.32 -2.03 0.56
CA GLU A 289 -16.71 -2.42 0.38
C GLU A 289 -16.91 -3.87 0.85
N TYR A 290 -18.12 -4.20 1.31
CA TYR A 290 -18.44 -5.59 1.66
C TYR A 290 -18.75 -6.38 0.39
N LEU A 291 -18.19 -7.59 0.29
CA LEU A 291 -18.49 -8.52 -0.81
C LEU A 291 -19.89 -9.13 -0.70
N GLY A 292 -20.54 -8.99 0.46
CA GLY A 292 -21.91 -9.41 0.72
C GLY A 292 -22.62 -8.47 1.69
N ASP A 293 -23.62 -8.99 2.41
CA ASP A 293 -24.48 -8.18 3.28
C ASP A 293 -23.79 -7.81 4.60
N LYS A 294 -22.73 -8.55 4.96
CA LYS A 294 -22.01 -8.41 6.22
C LYS A 294 -20.50 -8.54 6.03
N LEU A 295 -19.76 -8.08 7.03
CA LEU A 295 -18.29 -8.09 7.05
C LEU A 295 -17.71 -9.49 6.78
N GLU A 296 -18.34 -10.53 7.32
CA GLU A 296 -17.91 -11.93 7.20
C GLU A 296 -17.94 -12.47 5.77
N ASP A 297 -18.73 -11.85 4.89
CA ASP A 297 -18.84 -12.27 3.49
C ASP A 297 -17.61 -11.86 2.68
N GLY A 298 -16.85 -10.88 3.18
CA GLY A 298 -15.57 -10.46 2.63
C GLY A 298 -15.47 -8.95 2.37
N LEU A 299 -14.28 -8.54 1.97
CA LEU A 299 -13.90 -7.16 1.71
C LEU A 299 -13.31 -7.02 0.31
N LEU A 300 -13.76 -5.99 -0.42
CA LEU A 300 -13.07 -5.46 -1.60
C LEU A 300 -12.34 -4.18 -1.17
N MET A 301 -11.04 -4.07 -1.46
CA MET A 301 -10.16 -3.00 -1.00
C MET A 301 -9.25 -2.46 -2.10
#